data_AF-A0A085GMR0-F1
#
_entry.id   AF-A0A085GMR0-F1
#
_cell.length_a   1.000
_cell.length_b   1.000
_cell.length_c   1.000
_cell.angle_alpha   90.00
_cell.angle_beta   90.00
_cell.angle_gamma   90.00
#
_symmetry.space_group_name_H-M   'P 1'
#
loop_
_entity.id
_entity.type
_entity.pdbx_description
1 polymer ?
#
loop_
_entity_poly.entity_id
_entity_poly.type
_entity_poly.pdbx_seq_one_letter_code
_entity_poly.pdbx_strand_id
1 'polypeptide(L)'
;MLVVLVIIGLTMAFTVNIKQKNIEEIKQRQTAKLITREIYGLVKFIQQGQVSVIENGKGDNFKTNPLYDLKLNGARKAVYSRRVTNYKMTEVIHSARFFEWYGPMSQRSYFVSNRCGPETLNKVYQFEKEFLPCASPSQLSKEVLNIVRVDLVGDPKRQDVDRVDFIISYSPLTPRTEDKLRFDSYLQAFNKAFEDMGLSYAHAHIVVRPPGSKANSAWQLLMTGSESQRVPVNFGEMSRYIATAGSKLKQQFGIRISVNTKNAQKTQLAGSVGAGKLCWDASKSNTTLCLSSEAGQGYNHAENNVLVLEANNADGSKTVGTLLTNVILESPGRYTNSPPELTTIPLISYAAFGNTINIDAPPLYGARYYQEYMGRLDDEVGRITLPVQRCPMGPNNRQLYPRIAAAISSLSSDISYNMKENVGTYLKDYSNPALTRSVAPSELSSDFSKVEIQVNRYDNKWVVTSTISAYNRAHKKTFSYRNPSSVSVVITRWCSTVEVDYSRLFYKGLTPNF
;
A
#
# COMPACT_ATOMS: atom_id res chain seq x y z
N MET A 1 -30.09 36.31 -36.26
CA MET A 1 -30.60 36.01 -34.90
C MET A 1 -31.24 34.61 -34.77
N LEU A 2 -32.14 34.21 -35.68
CA LEU A 2 -32.79 32.89 -35.68
C LEU A 2 -31.83 31.69 -35.74
N VAL A 3 -30.78 31.74 -36.55
CA VAL A 3 -29.78 30.64 -36.69
C VAL A 3 -29.03 30.38 -35.38
N VAL A 4 -28.72 31.43 -34.61
CA VAL A 4 -28.00 31.31 -33.33
C VAL A 4 -28.87 30.66 -32.26
N LEU A 5 -30.17 30.99 -32.22
CA LEU A 5 -31.13 30.36 -31.30
C LEU A 5 -31.33 28.87 -31.58
N VAL A 6 -31.32 28.46 -32.86
CA VAL A 6 -31.41 27.05 -33.26
C VAL A 6 -30.16 26.27 -32.83
N ILE A 7 -28.96 26.84 -33.02
CA ILE A 7 -27.69 26.21 -32.60
C ILE A 7 -27.61 26.08 -31.07
N ILE A 8 -28.04 27.09 -30.32
CA ILE A 8 -28.12 27.04 -28.85
C ILE A 8 -29.15 26.00 -28.40
N GLY A 9 -30.31 25.92 -29.06
CA GLY A 9 -31.32 24.89 -28.80
C GLY A 9 -30.80 23.47 -29.04
N LEU A 10 -30.04 23.25 -30.11
CA LEU A 10 -29.43 21.96 -30.43
C LEU A 10 -28.34 21.55 -29.43
N THR A 11 -27.49 22.50 -28.99
CA THR A 11 -26.46 22.21 -27.98
C THR A 11 -27.04 21.96 -26.59
N MET A 12 -28.10 22.68 -26.21
CA MET A 12 -28.84 22.41 -24.97
C MET A 12 -29.55 21.05 -25.01
N ALA A 13 -30.22 20.69 -26.11
CA ALA A 13 -30.83 19.38 -26.27
C ALA A 13 -29.78 18.25 -26.22
N PHE A 14 -28.62 18.44 -26.85
CA PHE A 14 -27.52 17.47 -26.82
C PHE A 14 -26.96 17.27 -25.41
N THR A 15 -26.73 18.34 -24.65
CA THR A 15 -26.25 18.25 -23.26
C THR A 15 -27.27 17.64 -22.31
N VAL A 16 -28.57 17.91 -22.49
CA VAL A 16 -29.65 17.25 -21.74
C VAL A 16 -29.66 15.74 -22.01
N ASN A 17 -29.56 15.32 -23.28
CA ASN A 17 -29.51 13.91 -23.65
C ASN A 17 -28.29 13.18 -23.06
N ILE A 18 -27.10 13.82 -23.07
CA ILE A 18 -25.90 13.26 -22.43
C ILE A 18 -26.10 13.10 -20.93
N LYS A 19 -26.65 14.12 -20.25
CA LYS A 19 -26.92 14.04 -18.80
C LYS A 19 -27.92 12.94 -18.46
N GLN A 20 -28.98 12.78 -19.25
CA GLN A 20 -29.95 11.70 -19.07
C GLN A 20 -29.30 10.33 -19.25
N LYS A 21 -28.48 10.14 -20.28
CA LYS A 21 -27.73 8.89 -20.50
C LYS A 21 -26.80 8.57 -19.33
N ASN A 22 -26.06 9.55 -18.82
CA ASN A 22 -25.16 9.36 -17.68
C ASN A 22 -25.92 8.97 -16.40
N ILE A 23 -27.05 9.62 -16.12
CA ILE A 23 -27.90 9.28 -14.95
C ILE A 23 -28.43 7.85 -15.08
N GLU A 24 -28.85 7.45 -16.28
CA GLU A 24 -29.34 6.11 -16.53
C GLU A 24 -28.25 5.06 -16.34
N GLU A 25 -27.06 5.25 -16.92
CA GLU A 25 -25.92 4.33 -16.74
C GLU A 25 -25.53 4.19 -15.27
N ILE A 26 -25.53 5.28 -14.50
CA ILE A 26 -25.27 5.25 -13.04
C ILE A 26 -26.32 4.39 -12.34
N LYS A 27 -27.61 4.59 -12.64
CA LYS A 27 -28.70 3.81 -12.05
C LYS A 27 -28.56 2.33 -12.39
N GLN A 28 -28.27 2.00 -13.65
CA GLN A 28 -28.05 0.62 -14.10
C GLN A 28 -26.88 -0.03 -13.36
N ARG A 29 -25.75 0.66 -13.24
CA ARG A 29 -24.58 0.21 -12.46
C ARG A 29 -24.91 -0.03 -10.99
N GLN A 30 -25.66 0.86 -10.36
CA GLN A 30 -26.08 0.71 -8.97
C GLN A 30 -26.99 -0.51 -8.77
N THR A 31 -28.04 -0.65 -9.59
CA THR A 31 -28.94 -1.82 -9.56
C THR A 31 -28.17 -3.12 -9.79
N ALA A 32 -27.32 -3.17 -10.82
CA ALA A 32 -26.50 -4.34 -11.11
C ALA A 32 -25.54 -4.68 -9.96
N LYS A 33 -24.92 -3.68 -9.33
CA LYS A 33 -24.05 -3.86 -8.16
C LYS A 33 -24.82 -4.40 -6.94
N LEU A 34 -26.02 -3.91 -6.67
CA LEU A 34 -26.86 -4.40 -5.57
C LEU A 34 -27.26 -5.87 -5.78
N ILE A 35 -27.73 -6.21 -6.98
CA ILE A 35 -28.09 -7.59 -7.35
C ILE A 35 -26.87 -8.51 -7.27
N THR A 36 -25.74 -8.07 -7.82
CA THR A 36 -24.49 -8.86 -7.81
C THR A 36 -23.96 -9.06 -6.40
N ARG A 37 -24.16 -8.10 -5.48
CA ARG A 37 -23.81 -8.26 -4.06
C ARG A 37 -24.61 -9.37 -3.38
N GLU A 38 -25.92 -9.44 -3.67
CA GLU A 38 -26.78 -10.52 -3.15
C GLU A 38 -26.36 -11.89 -3.75
N ILE A 39 -26.07 -11.93 -5.05
CA ILE A 39 -25.52 -13.13 -5.71
C ILE A 39 -24.22 -13.56 -5.05
N TYR A 40 -23.29 -12.61 -4.84
CA TYR A 40 -22.00 -12.86 -4.19
C TYR A 40 -22.15 -13.45 -2.80
N GLY A 41 -23.01 -12.86 -1.97
CA GLY A 41 -23.24 -13.33 -0.61
C GLY A 41 -23.73 -14.78 -0.58
N LEU A 42 -24.74 -15.10 -1.39
CA LEU A 42 -25.28 -16.46 -1.44
C LEU A 42 -24.29 -17.45 -2.04
N VAL A 43 -23.59 -17.09 -3.11
CA VAL A 43 -22.56 -17.93 -3.73
C VAL A 43 -21.44 -18.22 -2.73
N LYS A 44 -20.97 -17.22 -1.96
CA LYS A 44 -19.97 -17.42 -0.90
C LYS A 44 -20.48 -18.32 0.21
N PHE A 45 -21.73 -18.18 0.62
CA PHE A 45 -22.35 -19.10 1.58
C PHE A 45 -22.33 -20.53 1.06
N ILE A 46 -22.78 -20.77 -0.17
CA ILE A 46 -22.81 -22.11 -0.78
C ILE A 46 -21.40 -22.69 -0.95
N GLN A 47 -20.42 -21.85 -1.25
CA GLN A 47 -19.01 -22.25 -1.37
C GLN A 47 -18.33 -22.53 -0.03
N GLN A 48 -19.01 -22.44 1.11
CA GLN A 48 -18.42 -22.80 2.39
C GLN A 48 -19.02 -24.12 2.88
N GLY A 49 -18.21 -25.18 2.91
CA GLY A 49 -18.62 -26.47 3.49
C GLY A 49 -18.84 -26.39 5.01
N GLN A 50 -18.09 -25.50 5.66
CA GLN A 50 -18.23 -25.14 7.07
C GLN A 50 -18.35 -23.62 7.19
N VAL A 51 -19.20 -23.17 8.11
CA VAL A 51 -19.47 -21.76 8.39
C VAL A 51 -19.06 -21.43 9.83
N SER A 52 -18.48 -20.25 10.03
CA SER A 52 -18.16 -19.76 11.37
C SER A 52 -19.39 -19.21 12.06
N VAL A 53 -19.62 -19.64 13.30
CA VAL A 53 -20.80 -19.30 14.09
C VAL A 53 -20.41 -18.79 15.48
N ILE A 54 -21.29 -17.97 16.04
CA ILE A 54 -21.21 -17.52 17.42
C ILE A 54 -22.04 -18.48 18.27
N GLU A 55 -21.38 -19.19 19.20
CA GLU A 55 -22.04 -20.03 20.21
C GLU A 55 -21.60 -19.55 21.60
N ASN A 56 -22.55 -19.39 22.52
CA ASN A 56 -22.29 -18.94 23.90
C ASN A 56 -21.46 -17.64 24.00
N GLY A 57 -21.66 -16.71 23.06
CA GLY A 57 -20.93 -15.43 23.00
C GLY A 57 -19.48 -15.54 22.51
N LYS A 58 -19.01 -16.71 22.09
CA LYS A 58 -17.66 -16.93 21.53
C LYS A 58 -17.73 -17.19 20.03
N GLY A 59 -16.88 -16.49 19.26
CA GLY A 59 -16.66 -16.72 17.82
C GLY A 59 -15.76 -17.93 17.54
N ASP A 60 -15.39 -18.13 16.27
CA ASP A 60 -14.49 -19.21 15.79
C ASP A 60 -14.99 -20.66 15.96
N ASN A 61 -16.28 -20.85 16.22
CA ASN A 61 -16.88 -22.19 16.18
C ASN A 61 -17.27 -22.53 14.74
N PHE A 62 -16.69 -23.59 14.17
CA PHE A 62 -17.06 -24.05 12.83
C PHE A 62 -18.17 -25.10 12.90
N LYS A 63 -19.27 -24.85 12.18
CA LYS A 63 -20.34 -25.85 11.96
C LYS A 63 -20.42 -26.20 10.50
N THR A 64 -20.87 -27.42 10.20
CA THR A 64 -21.24 -27.80 8.83
C THR A 64 -22.29 -26.84 8.30
N ASN A 65 -22.09 -26.34 7.08
CA ASN A 65 -23.09 -25.48 6.43
C ASN A 65 -24.42 -26.24 6.33
N PRO A 66 -25.57 -25.62 6.67
CA PRO A 66 -26.85 -26.31 6.69
C PRO A 66 -27.28 -26.85 5.32
N LEU A 67 -26.74 -26.31 4.21
CA LEU A 67 -26.96 -26.87 2.87
C LEU A 67 -26.40 -28.27 2.67
N TYR A 68 -25.39 -28.65 3.45
CA TYR A 68 -24.66 -29.91 3.35
C TYR A 68 -24.78 -30.78 4.60
N ASP A 69 -25.57 -30.35 5.59
CA ASP A 69 -25.73 -31.08 6.84
C ASP A 69 -26.82 -32.15 6.74
N LEU A 70 -26.40 -33.39 6.48
CA LEU A 70 -27.26 -34.56 6.42
C LEU A 70 -27.95 -34.87 7.77
N LYS A 71 -27.42 -34.36 8.89
CA LYS A 71 -27.95 -34.56 10.25
C LYS A 71 -29.10 -33.58 10.58
N LEU A 72 -29.34 -32.57 9.75
CA LEU A 72 -30.53 -31.72 9.91
C LEU A 72 -31.80 -32.54 9.83
N ASN A 73 -32.77 -32.18 10.67
CA ASN A 73 -34.07 -32.86 10.79
C ASN A 73 -35.24 -31.86 10.66
N GLY A 74 -36.44 -32.41 10.43
CA GLY A 74 -37.69 -31.64 10.37
C GLY A 74 -37.77 -30.65 9.21
N ALA A 75 -38.52 -29.55 9.41
CA ALA A 75 -38.79 -28.54 8.39
C ALA A 75 -37.51 -27.87 7.84
N ARG A 76 -36.47 -27.74 8.67
CA ARG A 76 -35.17 -27.17 8.26
C ARG A 76 -34.48 -28.04 7.22
N LYS A 77 -34.45 -29.37 7.43
CA LYS A 77 -33.90 -30.32 6.45
C LYS A 77 -34.60 -30.18 5.09
N ALA A 78 -35.93 -30.09 5.09
CA ALA A 78 -36.72 -29.99 3.87
C ALA A 78 -36.41 -28.71 3.05
N VAL A 79 -36.00 -27.62 3.72
CA VAL A 79 -35.62 -26.37 3.05
C VAL A 79 -34.18 -26.42 2.54
N TYR A 80 -33.20 -26.77 3.37
CA TYR A 80 -31.78 -26.72 2.95
C TYR A 80 -31.37 -27.87 2.02
N SER A 81 -32.07 -29.00 2.02
CA SER A 81 -31.84 -30.11 1.06
C SER A 81 -32.47 -29.89 -0.31
N ARG A 82 -33.23 -28.81 -0.48
CA ARG A 82 -33.96 -28.52 -1.71
C ARG A 82 -32.99 -28.31 -2.87
N ARG A 83 -33.16 -29.09 -3.95
CA ARG A 83 -32.42 -28.99 -5.20
C ARG A 83 -33.34 -29.04 -6.41
N VAL A 84 -32.92 -28.41 -7.49
CA VAL A 84 -33.47 -28.60 -8.84
C VAL A 84 -32.51 -29.46 -9.66
N THR A 85 -33.04 -30.21 -10.62
CA THR A 85 -32.29 -31.23 -11.38
C THR A 85 -32.15 -30.88 -12.86
N ASN A 86 -32.27 -29.61 -13.23
CA ASN A 86 -32.04 -29.09 -14.58
C ASN A 86 -30.52 -28.89 -14.80
N TYR A 87 -29.80 -30.01 -14.83
CA TYR A 87 -28.34 -30.04 -14.94
C TYR A 87 -27.86 -29.35 -16.22
N LYS A 88 -28.54 -29.57 -17.36
CA LYS A 88 -28.16 -28.91 -18.62
C LYS A 88 -28.76 -27.51 -18.71
N MET A 89 -28.03 -26.60 -19.34
CA MET A 89 -28.48 -25.20 -19.52
C MET A 89 -29.74 -25.04 -20.35
N THR A 90 -30.00 -25.99 -21.24
CA THR A 90 -31.12 -26.03 -22.19
C THR A 90 -32.36 -26.70 -21.62
N GLU A 91 -32.26 -27.34 -20.45
CA GLU A 91 -33.38 -28.03 -19.82
C GLU A 91 -34.43 -27.05 -19.28
N VAL A 92 -35.66 -27.55 -19.17
CA VAL A 92 -36.80 -26.79 -18.68
C VAL A 92 -36.59 -26.40 -17.22
N ILE A 93 -36.80 -25.13 -16.91
CA ILE A 93 -36.66 -24.57 -15.55
C ILE A 93 -37.97 -24.56 -14.75
N HIS A 94 -38.99 -25.30 -15.19
CA HIS A 94 -40.26 -25.40 -14.48
C HIS A 94 -40.10 -26.35 -13.28
N SER A 95 -40.17 -25.80 -12.07
CA SER A 95 -39.96 -26.56 -10.83
C SER A 95 -40.75 -25.93 -9.69
N ALA A 96 -41.11 -26.73 -8.69
CA ALA A 96 -41.62 -26.28 -7.40
C ALA A 96 -40.54 -26.29 -6.30
N ARG A 97 -39.31 -26.73 -6.63
CA ARG A 97 -38.18 -26.88 -5.69
C ARG A 97 -37.21 -25.69 -5.74
N PHE A 98 -37.69 -24.52 -6.07
CA PHE A 98 -36.88 -23.29 -6.04
C PHE A 98 -37.04 -22.55 -4.71
N PHE A 99 -36.23 -21.51 -4.49
CA PHE A 99 -36.37 -20.59 -3.38
C PHE A 99 -37.03 -19.30 -3.85
N GLU A 100 -38.14 -18.93 -3.23
CA GLU A 100 -38.75 -17.61 -3.39
C GLU A 100 -37.83 -16.57 -2.73
N TRP A 101 -37.26 -15.64 -3.48
CA TRP A 101 -36.21 -14.77 -2.91
C TRP A 101 -36.75 -13.47 -2.34
N TYR A 102 -37.61 -12.76 -3.07
CA TYR A 102 -38.29 -11.55 -2.61
C TYR A 102 -39.81 -11.63 -2.77
N GLY A 103 -40.53 -11.07 -1.80
CA GLY A 103 -42.00 -11.06 -1.74
C GLY A 103 -42.54 -11.56 -0.39
N PRO A 104 -43.87 -11.63 -0.22
CA PRO A 104 -44.50 -12.06 1.03
C PRO A 104 -44.11 -13.49 1.47
N MET A 105 -43.76 -14.34 0.51
CA MET A 105 -43.34 -15.72 0.72
C MET A 105 -41.81 -15.88 0.67
N SER A 106 -41.05 -14.81 0.91
CA SER A 106 -39.59 -14.82 0.81
C SER A 106 -38.95 -15.85 1.74
N GLN A 107 -38.09 -16.67 1.15
CA GLN A 107 -37.25 -17.68 1.79
C GLN A 107 -35.79 -17.21 1.90
N ARG A 108 -35.49 -15.94 1.61
CA ARG A 108 -34.16 -15.35 1.83
C ARG A 108 -33.73 -15.41 3.29
N SER A 109 -34.69 -15.41 4.22
CA SER A 109 -34.45 -15.44 5.67
C SER A 109 -33.71 -16.70 6.15
N TYR A 110 -33.73 -17.80 5.39
CA TYR A 110 -32.94 -19.00 5.70
C TYR A 110 -31.43 -18.79 5.50
N PHE A 111 -31.02 -17.75 4.77
CA PHE A 111 -29.62 -17.52 4.41
C PHE A 111 -29.00 -16.31 5.11
N VAL A 112 -29.71 -15.73 6.08
CA VAL A 112 -29.20 -14.66 6.97
C VAL A 112 -29.03 -15.19 8.38
N SER A 113 -28.17 -14.54 9.15
CA SER A 113 -27.91 -14.94 10.54
C SER A 113 -29.15 -14.86 11.42
N ASN A 114 -29.21 -15.71 12.47
CA ASN A 114 -30.33 -15.74 13.41
C ASN A 114 -30.60 -14.36 14.06
N ARG A 115 -29.56 -13.55 14.28
CA ARG A 115 -29.62 -12.18 14.83
C ARG A 115 -30.44 -11.20 13.98
N CYS A 116 -30.69 -11.53 12.71
CA CYS A 116 -31.41 -10.67 11.78
C CYS A 116 -32.94 -10.81 11.95
N GLY A 117 -33.54 -10.15 12.94
CA GLY A 117 -35.01 -10.15 13.18
C GLY A 117 -35.49 -11.30 14.08
N PRO A 118 -36.81 -11.42 14.36
CA PRO A 118 -37.33 -12.30 15.41
C PRO A 118 -36.98 -13.79 15.20
N GLU A 119 -36.84 -14.52 16.31
CA GLU A 119 -36.42 -15.94 16.41
C GLU A 119 -37.42 -16.92 15.77
N THR A 120 -38.60 -16.45 15.36
CA THR A 120 -39.71 -17.26 14.82
C THR A 120 -39.48 -17.77 13.39
N LEU A 121 -38.42 -17.30 12.74
CA LEU A 121 -37.99 -17.81 11.43
C LEU A 121 -36.99 -18.96 11.66
N ASN A 122 -37.16 -20.06 10.94
CA ASN A 122 -36.36 -21.29 10.98
C ASN A 122 -34.86 -21.13 10.59
N LYS A 123 -34.18 -20.12 11.14
CA LYS A 123 -32.76 -19.80 10.99
C LYS A 123 -31.94 -20.77 11.85
N VAL A 124 -30.83 -21.27 11.31
CA VAL A 124 -30.08 -22.37 11.94
C VAL A 124 -28.95 -21.84 12.82
N TYR A 125 -28.23 -20.82 12.36
CA TYR A 125 -26.99 -20.37 12.99
C TYR A 125 -26.93 -18.86 13.17
N GLN A 126 -26.20 -18.45 14.22
CA GLN A 126 -25.70 -17.09 14.35
C GLN A 126 -24.35 -17.02 13.62
N PHE A 127 -24.33 -16.52 12.39
CA PHE A 127 -23.07 -16.37 11.68
C PHE A 127 -22.21 -15.29 12.33
N GLU A 128 -20.91 -15.57 12.43
CA GLU A 128 -19.94 -14.57 12.88
C GLU A 128 -19.84 -13.42 11.88
N LYS A 129 -19.72 -13.77 10.59
CA LYS A 129 -19.75 -12.85 9.46
C LYS A 129 -21.01 -13.05 8.63
N GLU A 130 -21.72 -11.95 8.36
CA GLU A 130 -22.88 -12.01 7.46
C GLU A 130 -22.47 -12.27 6.02
N PHE A 131 -23.11 -13.24 5.38
CA PHE A 131 -23.02 -13.47 3.94
C PHE A 131 -23.95 -12.54 3.16
N LEU A 132 -25.15 -12.33 3.71
CA LEU A 132 -26.20 -11.48 3.16
C LEU A 132 -26.61 -10.43 4.20
N PRO A 133 -26.94 -9.20 3.82
CA PRO A 133 -27.40 -8.20 4.78
C PRO A 133 -28.72 -8.64 5.45
N CYS A 134 -28.86 -8.36 6.75
CA CYS A 134 -30.06 -8.70 7.53
C CYS A 134 -31.33 -8.14 6.89
N ALA A 135 -31.33 -6.84 6.61
CA ALA A 135 -32.38 -6.22 5.84
C ALA A 135 -32.24 -6.67 4.38
N SER A 136 -33.35 -7.15 3.80
CA SER A 136 -33.50 -7.11 2.35
C SER A 136 -33.20 -5.69 1.91
N PRO A 137 -32.41 -5.45 0.84
CA PRO A 137 -32.31 -4.12 0.26
C PRO A 137 -33.72 -3.66 -0.07
N SER A 138 -34.30 -2.79 0.75
CA SER A 138 -35.67 -2.27 0.61
C SER A 138 -35.86 -1.50 -0.70
N GLN A 139 -34.74 -1.20 -1.36
CA GLN A 139 -34.64 -0.61 -2.69
C GLN A 139 -35.02 -1.59 -3.80
N LEU A 140 -34.66 -2.88 -3.70
CA LEU A 140 -34.86 -3.84 -4.79
C LEU A 140 -36.35 -4.04 -5.09
N SER A 141 -37.23 -4.21 -4.09
CA SER A 141 -38.67 -4.50 -4.35
C SER A 141 -39.44 -3.40 -5.10
N LYS A 142 -38.90 -2.18 -5.20
CA LYS A 142 -39.42 -1.07 -6.01
C LYS A 142 -38.59 -0.80 -7.28
N GLU A 143 -37.49 -1.52 -7.47
CA GLU A 143 -36.62 -1.41 -8.63
C GLU A 143 -37.14 -2.21 -9.82
N VAL A 144 -36.65 -1.80 -10.99
CA VAL A 144 -37.01 -2.34 -12.30
C VAL A 144 -36.50 -3.79 -12.46
N LEU A 145 -35.45 -4.18 -11.74
CA LEU A 145 -34.90 -5.54 -11.72
C LEU A 145 -34.91 -6.10 -10.31
N ASN A 146 -35.35 -7.36 -10.17
CA ASN A 146 -35.52 -8.02 -8.88
C ASN A 146 -35.20 -9.51 -8.93
N ILE A 147 -34.37 -10.01 -8.02
CA ILE A 147 -34.19 -11.46 -7.83
C ILE A 147 -35.49 -12.03 -7.26
N VAL A 148 -36.24 -12.77 -8.07
CA VAL A 148 -37.52 -13.34 -7.63
C VAL A 148 -37.38 -14.80 -7.23
N ARG A 149 -36.42 -15.51 -7.82
CA ARG A 149 -36.27 -16.94 -7.65
C ARG A 149 -34.79 -17.35 -7.69
N VAL A 150 -34.42 -18.27 -6.81
CA VAL A 150 -33.10 -18.90 -6.78
C VAL A 150 -33.23 -20.41 -6.87
N ASP A 151 -32.44 -21.01 -7.74
CA ASP A 151 -32.41 -22.43 -8.03
C ASP A 151 -31.05 -23.00 -7.64
N LEU A 152 -31.03 -23.94 -6.69
CA LEU A 152 -29.83 -24.70 -6.35
C LEU A 152 -29.81 -25.98 -7.18
N VAL A 153 -28.97 -26.03 -8.21
CA VAL A 153 -28.88 -27.17 -9.13
C VAL A 153 -27.91 -28.19 -8.56
N GLY A 154 -28.39 -29.42 -8.36
CA GLY A 154 -27.60 -30.49 -7.76
C GLY A 154 -28.43 -31.74 -7.43
N ASP A 155 -27.82 -32.70 -6.77
CA ASP A 155 -28.45 -33.93 -6.29
C ASP A 155 -29.03 -33.72 -4.88
N PRO A 156 -30.36 -33.82 -4.70
CA PRO A 156 -31.00 -33.66 -3.39
C PRO A 156 -30.62 -34.75 -2.37
N LYS A 157 -30.19 -35.94 -2.81
CA LYS A 157 -29.77 -37.03 -1.91
C LYS A 157 -28.37 -36.79 -1.35
N ARG A 158 -27.45 -36.33 -2.20
CA ARG A 158 -26.07 -35.98 -1.81
C ARG A 158 -25.98 -34.58 -1.20
N GLN A 159 -27.00 -33.76 -1.40
CA GLN A 159 -27.05 -32.35 -1.05
C GLN A 159 -25.90 -31.54 -1.68
N ASP A 160 -25.33 -31.98 -2.80
CA ASP A 160 -24.36 -31.16 -3.51
C ASP A 160 -25.05 -30.00 -4.24
N VAL A 161 -24.29 -28.95 -4.51
CA VAL A 161 -24.72 -27.84 -5.36
C VAL A 161 -23.65 -27.65 -6.40
N ASP A 162 -23.97 -27.94 -7.65
CA ASP A 162 -23.06 -27.79 -8.79
C ASP A 162 -23.11 -26.37 -9.36
N ARG A 163 -24.32 -25.79 -9.35
CA ARG A 163 -24.62 -24.51 -9.97
C ARG A 163 -25.76 -23.82 -9.23
N VAL A 164 -25.74 -22.50 -9.23
CA VAL A 164 -26.83 -21.68 -8.71
C VAL A 164 -27.36 -20.81 -9.83
N ASP A 165 -28.67 -20.89 -10.08
CA ASP A 165 -29.34 -20.01 -11.04
C ASP A 165 -30.16 -18.95 -10.31
N PHE A 166 -29.95 -17.69 -10.66
CA PHE A 166 -30.69 -16.54 -10.17
C PHE A 166 -31.63 -16.05 -11.26
N ILE A 167 -32.93 -16.05 -11.00
CA ILE A 167 -33.95 -15.50 -11.89
C ILE A 167 -34.29 -14.09 -11.44
N ILE A 168 -33.93 -13.13 -12.28
CA ILE A 168 -34.13 -11.71 -12.09
C ILE A 168 -35.30 -11.27 -12.97
N SER A 169 -36.41 -10.89 -12.38
CA SER A 169 -37.56 -10.35 -13.11
C SER A 169 -37.29 -8.92 -13.54
N TYR A 170 -37.72 -8.57 -14.75
CA TYR A 170 -37.77 -7.19 -15.23
C TYR A 170 -39.20 -6.66 -15.19
N SER A 171 -39.39 -5.50 -14.57
CA SER A 171 -40.67 -4.82 -14.45
C SER A 171 -40.48 -3.34 -14.77
N PRO A 172 -40.73 -2.92 -16.03
CA PRO A 172 -40.54 -1.53 -16.42
C PRO A 172 -41.53 -0.62 -15.69
N LEU A 173 -41.09 0.59 -15.32
CA LEU A 173 -41.94 1.59 -14.65
C LEU A 173 -43.10 2.06 -15.56
N THR A 174 -42.86 2.08 -16.87
CA THR A 174 -43.82 2.45 -17.90
C THR A 174 -44.08 1.26 -18.83
N PRO A 175 -45.33 0.84 -19.06
CA PRO A 175 -45.65 -0.35 -19.85
C PRO A 175 -45.58 -0.12 -21.37
N ARG A 176 -44.78 0.85 -21.83
CA ARG A 176 -44.57 1.08 -23.28
C ARG A 176 -43.79 -0.08 -23.88
N THR A 177 -44.09 -0.42 -25.13
CA THR A 177 -43.47 -1.56 -25.82
C THR A 177 -41.95 -1.44 -25.91
N GLU A 178 -41.44 -0.21 -26.12
CA GLU A 178 -40.00 0.09 -26.17
C GLU A 178 -39.29 -0.15 -24.84
N ASP A 179 -39.95 0.14 -23.71
CA ASP A 179 -39.37 -0.06 -22.38
C ASP A 179 -39.29 -1.53 -21.98
N LYS A 180 -40.10 -2.43 -22.58
CA LYS A 180 -40.13 -3.86 -22.23
C LYS A 180 -38.82 -4.60 -22.51
N LEU A 181 -38.01 -4.10 -23.45
CA LEU A 181 -36.75 -4.74 -23.86
C LEU A 181 -35.51 -4.07 -23.27
N ARG A 182 -35.67 -3.01 -22.48
CA ARG A 182 -34.53 -2.24 -21.93
C ARG A 182 -33.70 -3.00 -20.91
N PHE A 183 -34.18 -4.14 -20.40
CA PHE A 183 -33.38 -5.01 -19.55
C PHE A 183 -32.06 -5.43 -20.22
N ASP A 184 -32.04 -5.57 -21.55
CA ASP A 184 -30.87 -6.00 -22.32
C ASP A 184 -29.70 -5.01 -22.20
N SER A 185 -30.00 -3.72 -21.97
CA SER A 185 -28.98 -2.68 -21.77
C SER A 185 -28.18 -2.82 -20.47
N TYR A 186 -28.67 -3.60 -19.50
CA TYR A 186 -27.97 -3.82 -18.23
C TYR A 186 -26.76 -4.77 -18.34
N LEU A 187 -26.53 -5.41 -19.49
CA LEU A 187 -25.45 -6.41 -19.65
C LEU A 187 -24.09 -5.87 -19.20
N GLN A 188 -23.70 -4.68 -19.69
CA GLN A 188 -22.39 -4.10 -19.34
C GLN A 188 -22.28 -3.75 -17.84
N ALA A 189 -23.39 -3.28 -17.24
CA ALA A 189 -23.45 -2.98 -15.82
C ALA A 189 -23.29 -4.25 -14.96
N PHE A 190 -23.90 -5.36 -15.36
CA PHE A 190 -23.70 -6.66 -14.70
C PHE A 190 -22.28 -7.18 -14.89
N ASN A 191 -21.72 -7.16 -16.10
CA ASN A 191 -20.35 -7.62 -16.34
C ASN A 191 -19.35 -6.90 -15.43
N LYS A 192 -19.44 -5.57 -15.36
CA LYS A 192 -18.58 -4.76 -14.48
C LYS A 192 -18.82 -5.07 -13.00
N ALA A 193 -20.07 -5.22 -12.57
CA ALA A 193 -20.38 -5.53 -11.18
C ALA A 193 -19.85 -6.92 -10.73
N PHE A 194 -19.87 -7.91 -11.63
CA PHE A 194 -19.29 -9.23 -11.38
C PHE A 194 -17.77 -9.16 -11.28
N GLU A 195 -17.13 -8.43 -12.21
CA GLU A 195 -15.68 -8.17 -12.20
C GLU A 195 -15.22 -7.47 -10.91
N ASP A 196 -15.89 -6.37 -10.53
CA ASP A 196 -15.61 -5.59 -9.31
C ASP A 196 -15.71 -6.45 -8.02
N MET A 197 -16.47 -7.55 -8.05
CA MET A 197 -16.64 -8.48 -6.92
C MET A 197 -15.81 -9.76 -7.05
N GLY A 198 -14.98 -9.89 -8.08
CA GLY A 198 -14.17 -11.08 -8.34
C GLY A 198 -15.01 -12.33 -8.61
N LEU A 199 -16.20 -12.16 -9.20
CA LEU A 199 -17.07 -13.26 -9.62
C LEU A 199 -17.06 -13.43 -11.13
N SER A 200 -17.32 -14.68 -11.56
CA SER A 200 -17.73 -14.98 -12.93
C SER A 200 -19.01 -15.78 -12.91
N TYR A 201 -19.93 -15.45 -13.81
CA TYR A 201 -21.06 -16.30 -14.12
C TYR A 201 -20.72 -17.17 -15.33
N ALA A 202 -21.23 -18.39 -15.38
CA ALA A 202 -21.05 -19.30 -16.51
C ALA A 202 -21.99 -18.91 -17.66
N HIS A 203 -23.30 -18.92 -17.35
CA HIS A 203 -24.49 -18.65 -18.17
C HIS A 203 -25.16 -17.30 -17.84
N ALA A 204 -25.58 -16.51 -18.83
CA ALA A 204 -26.65 -15.54 -18.64
C ALA A 204 -27.65 -15.64 -19.81
N HIS A 205 -28.89 -16.08 -19.53
CA HIS A 205 -29.92 -16.30 -20.54
C HIS A 205 -31.16 -15.44 -20.29
N ILE A 206 -31.92 -15.17 -21.34
CA ILE A 206 -33.20 -14.50 -21.25
C ILE A 206 -34.27 -15.52 -20.83
N VAL A 207 -35.08 -15.15 -19.86
CA VAL A 207 -36.26 -15.91 -19.44
C VAL A 207 -37.52 -15.09 -19.64
N VAL A 208 -38.62 -15.80 -19.86
CA VAL A 208 -39.94 -15.23 -20.07
C VAL A 208 -40.97 -15.88 -19.15
N ARG A 209 -41.96 -15.09 -18.74
CA ARG A 209 -43.12 -15.56 -17.97
C ARG A 209 -44.40 -15.24 -18.73
N PRO A 210 -45.32 -16.23 -18.89
CA PRO A 210 -46.58 -16.03 -19.59
C PRO A 210 -47.38 -14.83 -19.05
N PRO A 211 -48.10 -14.09 -19.91
CA PRO A 211 -48.88 -12.93 -19.50
C PRO A 211 -49.96 -13.36 -18.48
N GLY A 212 -50.16 -12.55 -17.44
CA GLY A 212 -51.14 -12.82 -16.38
C GLY A 212 -50.65 -13.77 -15.28
N SER A 213 -49.56 -14.53 -15.49
CA SER A 213 -48.98 -15.35 -14.42
C SER A 213 -48.12 -14.51 -13.49
N LYS A 214 -48.42 -14.56 -12.18
CA LYS A 214 -47.57 -14.00 -11.11
C LYS A 214 -46.70 -15.05 -10.43
N ALA A 215 -46.85 -16.32 -10.80
CA ALA A 215 -46.13 -17.43 -10.16
C ALA A 215 -44.66 -17.46 -10.60
N ASN A 216 -43.73 -17.61 -9.64
CA ASN A 216 -42.30 -17.73 -9.93
C ASN A 216 -41.90 -19.15 -10.41
N SER A 217 -42.81 -20.13 -10.34
CA SER A 217 -42.66 -21.41 -11.03
C SER A 217 -42.80 -21.29 -12.55
N ALA A 218 -43.53 -20.29 -13.06
CA ALA A 218 -43.93 -20.16 -14.45
C ALA A 218 -42.85 -19.55 -15.38
N TRP A 219 -41.67 -19.22 -14.86
CA TRP A 219 -40.55 -18.74 -15.67
C TRP A 219 -40.05 -19.85 -16.61
N GLN A 220 -39.73 -19.49 -17.84
CA GLN A 220 -39.23 -20.39 -18.90
C GLN A 220 -38.08 -19.74 -19.65
N LEU A 221 -37.19 -20.55 -20.21
CA LEU A 221 -36.15 -20.05 -21.10
C LEU A 221 -36.77 -19.51 -22.39
N LEU A 222 -36.28 -18.36 -22.85
CA LEU A 222 -36.55 -17.91 -24.21
C LEU A 222 -35.70 -18.77 -25.15
N MET A 223 -36.35 -19.68 -25.87
CA MET A 223 -35.72 -20.55 -26.85
C MET A 223 -35.90 -19.98 -28.26
N THR A 224 -34.86 -20.10 -29.09
CA THR A 224 -34.86 -19.78 -30.53
C THR A 224 -34.46 -21.01 -31.34
N GLY A 225 -34.75 -21.02 -32.65
CA GLY A 225 -34.46 -22.14 -33.56
C GLY A 225 -35.64 -23.11 -33.76
N SER A 226 -35.42 -24.13 -34.58
CA SER A 226 -36.39 -25.19 -34.87
C SER A 226 -36.56 -26.14 -33.68
N GLU A 227 -37.62 -26.95 -33.65
CA GLU A 227 -37.92 -27.87 -32.54
C GLU A 227 -36.80 -28.85 -32.20
N SER A 228 -36.00 -29.24 -33.19
CA SER A 228 -34.87 -30.15 -33.05
C SER A 228 -33.55 -29.48 -32.64
N GLN A 229 -33.45 -28.13 -32.69
CA GLN A 229 -32.25 -27.35 -32.37
C GLN A 229 -32.59 -26.09 -31.56
N ARG A 230 -33.38 -26.24 -30.49
CA ARG A 230 -33.72 -25.12 -29.61
C ARG A 230 -32.52 -24.67 -28.79
N VAL A 231 -32.10 -23.42 -28.99
CA VAL A 231 -31.00 -22.79 -28.25
C VAL A 231 -31.57 -21.68 -27.35
N PRO A 232 -31.16 -21.59 -26.07
CA PRO A 232 -31.55 -20.49 -25.21
C PRO A 232 -30.92 -19.18 -25.69
N VAL A 233 -31.69 -18.10 -25.68
CA VAL A 233 -31.19 -16.77 -26.05
C VAL A 233 -30.33 -16.21 -24.92
N ASN A 234 -29.11 -15.76 -25.24
CA ASN A 234 -28.22 -15.15 -24.26
C ASN A 234 -28.68 -13.73 -23.89
N PHE A 235 -28.36 -13.32 -22.67
CA PHE A 235 -28.54 -11.96 -22.22
C PHE A 235 -27.61 -11.01 -22.99
N GLY A 236 -28.14 -9.90 -23.52
CA GLY A 236 -27.46 -8.98 -24.42
C GLY A 236 -27.70 -9.25 -25.91
N GLU A 237 -28.37 -10.36 -26.25
CA GLU A 237 -28.66 -10.72 -27.65
C GLU A 237 -30.12 -10.50 -28.03
N MET A 238 -30.94 -9.86 -27.19
CA MET A 238 -32.37 -9.72 -27.44
C MET A 238 -32.66 -9.01 -28.77
N SER A 239 -31.84 -8.01 -29.11
CA SER A 239 -31.90 -7.24 -30.36
C SER A 239 -31.92 -8.11 -31.61
N ARG A 240 -31.18 -9.22 -31.62
CA ARG A 240 -31.09 -10.16 -32.76
C ARG A 240 -32.38 -10.97 -32.97
N TYR A 241 -33.19 -11.12 -31.93
CA TYR A 241 -34.35 -12.00 -31.92
C TYR A 241 -35.69 -11.26 -31.82
N ILE A 242 -35.70 -9.92 -31.85
CA ILE A 242 -36.94 -9.12 -31.75
C ILE A 242 -37.93 -9.47 -32.86
N ALA A 243 -37.46 -9.54 -34.10
CA ALA A 243 -38.30 -9.82 -35.27
C ALA A 243 -38.97 -11.22 -35.17
N THR A 244 -38.27 -12.19 -34.59
CA THR A 244 -38.75 -13.57 -34.43
C THR A 244 -39.50 -13.81 -33.12
N ALA A 245 -39.44 -12.87 -32.16
CA ALA A 245 -40.03 -13.04 -30.83
C ALA A 245 -41.58 -13.07 -30.88
N GLY A 246 -42.21 -12.42 -31.86
CA GLY A 246 -43.64 -12.51 -32.11
C GLY A 246 -44.51 -12.35 -30.85
N SER A 247 -45.34 -13.35 -30.55
CA SER A 247 -46.23 -13.36 -29.38
C SER A 247 -45.50 -13.36 -28.02
N LYS A 248 -44.20 -13.71 -27.99
CA LYS A 248 -43.37 -13.65 -26.78
C LYS A 248 -43.15 -12.21 -26.29
N LEU A 249 -43.28 -11.20 -27.14
CA LEU A 249 -43.21 -9.78 -26.73
C LEU A 249 -44.35 -9.35 -25.79
N LYS A 250 -45.42 -10.15 -25.70
CA LYS A 250 -46.51 -9.96 -24.73
C LYS A 250 -46.18 -10.53 -23.34
N GLN A 251 -45.11 -11.30 -23.22
CA GLN A 251 -44.68 -11.95 -21.97
C GLN A 251 -43.87 -10.97 -21.10
N GLN A 252 -43.73 -11.30 -19.83
CA GLN A 252 -42.80 -10.59 -18.95
C GLN A 252 -41.39 -11.17 -19.13
N PHE A 253 -40.40 -10.30 -19.32
CA PHE A 253 -39.00 -10.70 -19.47
C PHE A 253 -38.26 -10.72 -18.13
N GLY A 254 -37.15 -11.45 -18.12
CA GLY A 254 -36.21 -11.53 -17.03
C GLY A 254 -34.87 -12.11 -17.49
N ILE A 255 -33.94 -12.21 -16.55
CA ILE A 255 -32.58 -12.69 -16.78
C ILE A 255 -32.34 -13.88 -15.84
N ARG A 256 -31.82 -14.99 -16.38
CA ARG A 256 -31.27 -16.10 -15.59
C ARG A 256 -29.76 -16.00 -15.59
N ILE A 257 -29.16 -15.68 -14.46
CA ILE A 257 -27.70 -15.71 -14.27
C ILE A 257 -27.32 -17.00 -13.56
N SER A 258 -26.41 -17.77 -14.15
CA SER A 258 -25.99 -19.09 -13.69
C SER A 258 -24.53 -19.05 -13.24
N VAL A 259 -24.27 -19.34 -11.96
CA VAL A 259 -22.93 -19.32 -11.37
C VAL A 259 -22.50 -20.72 -10.96
N ASN A 260 -21.30 -21.13 -11.38
CA ASN A 260 -20.72 -22.41 -10.98
C ASN A 260 -20.11 -22.30 -9.57
N THR A 261 -20.47 -23.22 -8.69
CA THR A 261 -20.02 -23.19 -7.28
C THR A 261 -18.66 -23.86 -7.10
N LYS A 262 -18.32 -24.86 -7.93
CA LYS A 262 -17.09 -25.66 -7.84
C LYS A 262 -15.82 -24.95 -8.36
N ASN A 263 -15.96 -23.98 -9.27
CA ASN A 263 -14.80 -23.38 -9.96
C ASN A 263 -14.11 -22.25 -9.18
N ALA A 264 -14.77 -21.64 -8.18
CA ALA A 264 -14.22 -20.48 -7.47
C ALA A 264 -13.53 -20.82 -6.14
N GLN A 265 -13.49 -22.10 -5.75
CA GLN A 265 -13.16 -22.52 -4.39
C GLN A 265 -11.69 -22.93 -4.20
N LYS A 266 -10.97 -23.21 -5.28
CA LYS A 266 -9.53 -23.46 -5.21
C LYS A 266 -8.84 -22.21 -5.71
N THR A 267 -7.97 -21.62 -4.87
CA THR A 267 -6.85 -20.84 -5.38
C THR A 267 -6.23 -21.69 -6.48
N GLN A 268 -6.43 -21.27 -7.72
CA GLN A 268 -5.86 -22.00 -8.83
C GLN A 268 -4.35 -21.90 -8.66
N LEU A 269 -3.65 -23.00 -8.92
CA LEU A 269 -2.17 -23.06 -8.85
C LEU A 269 -1.49 -21.93 -9.64
N ALA A 270 -2.19 -21.35 -10.62
CA ALA A 270 -1.76 -20.23 -11.43
C ALA A 270 -1.82 -18.83 -10.76
N GLY A 271 -2.31 -18.70 -9.52
CA GLY A 271 -2.37 -17.40 -8.83
C GLY A 271 -3.42 -16.41 -9.38
N SER A 272 -4.34 -16.87 -10.22
CA SER A 272 -5.40 -16.07 -10.86
C SER A 272 -6.54 -15.66 -9.91
N VAL A 273 -6.53 -16.15 -8.66
CA VAL A 273 -7.54 -15.87 -7.64
C VAL A 273 -6.88 -15.21 -6.44
N GLY A 274 -7.22 -13.96 -6.18
CA GLY A 274 -6.73 -13.21 -5.02
C GLY A 274 -7.21 -13.83 -3.71
N ALA A 275 -6.28 -14.03 -2.77
CA ALA A 275 -6.60 -14.43 -1.40
C ALA A 275 -6.84 -13.18 -0.55
N GLY A 276 -7.99 -13.10 0.15
CA GLY A 276 -8.25 -11.98 1.06
C GLY A 276 -7.36 -12.00 2.31
N LYS A 277 -7.03 -13.21 2.79
CA LYS A 277 -5.99 -13.46 3.79
C LYS A 277 -5.36 -14.81 3.51
N LEU A 278 -4.07 -14.95 3.79
CA LEU A 278 -3.34 -16.21 3.69
C LEU A 278 -2.70 -16.51 5.03
N CYS A 279 -3.07 -17.63 5.64
CA CYS A 279 -2.58 -18.01 6.96
C CYS A 279 -1.81 -19.34 6.88
N TRP A 280 -0.73 -19.42 7.66
CA TRP A 280 0.06 -20.63 7.86
C TRP A 280 -0.26 -21.21 9.22
N ASP A 281 -0.38 -22.54 9.26
CA ASP A 281 -0.47 -23.31 10.49
C ASP A 281 0.87 -24.02 10.75
N ALA A 282 1.37 -23.99 11.99
CA ALA A 282 2.57 -24.74 12.36
C ALA A 282 2.30 -26.21 12.70
N SER A 283 1.04 -26.56 12.99
CA SER A 283 0.56 -27.93 13.22
C SER A 283 -0.94 -27.99 12.94
N LYS A 284 -1.57 -29.17 13.00
CA LYS A 284 -2.97 -29.49 12.56
C LYS A 284 -4.13 -28.63 13.12
N SER A 285 -3.90 -27.47 13.72
CA SER A 285 -4.93 -26.50 14.10
C SER A 285 -4.40 -25.15 14.62
N ASN A 286 -3.08 -24.88 14.56
CA ASN A 286 -2.51 -23.68 15.19
C ASN A 286 -1.96 -22.73 14.13
N THR A 287 -2.77 -21.73 13.76
CA THR A 287 -2.37 -20.63 12.90
C THR A 287 -1.27 -19.81 13.56
N THR A 288 -0.13 -19.67 12.88
CA THR A 288 1.07 -18.97 13.37
C THR A 288 1.34 -17.65 12.67
N LEU A 289 0.95 -17.51 11.41
CA LEU A 289 1.19 -16.30 10.63
C LEU A 289 0.07 -16.08 9.63
N CYS A 290 -0.45 -14.86 9.56
CA CYS A 290 -1.41 -14.46 8.53
C CYS A 290 -0.90 -13.23 7.77
N LEU A 291 -1.06 -13.25 6.45
CA LEU A 291 -0.82 -12.14 5.55
C LEU A 291 -2.16 -11.63 5.02
N SER A 292 -2.37 -10.32 5.09
CA SER A 292 -3.53 -9.64 4.52
C SER A 292 -3.08 -8.32 3.89
N SER A 293 -3.82 -7.88 2.87
CA SER A 293 -3.65 -6.54 2.33
C SER A 293 -4.51 -5.57 3.13
N GLU A 294 -3.91 -4.50 3.62
CA GLU A 294 -4.62 -3.35 4.16
C GLU A 294 -4.53 -2.18 3.18
N ALA A 295 -5.55 -1.32 3.18
CA ALA A 295 -5.49 -0.08 2.40
C ALA A 295 -4.58 0.89 3.15
N GLY A 296 -3.43 1.23 2.57
CA GLY A 296 -2.52 2.22 3.15
C GLY A 296 -3.21 3.58 3.33
N GLN A 297 -2.94 4.26 4.45
CA GLN A 297 -3.59 5.53 4.77
C GLN A 297 -2.98 6.72 4.00
N GLY A 298 -1.95 6.47 3.19
CA GLY A 298 -1.29 7.49 2.37
C GLY A 298 -0.24 8.29 3.15
N TYR A 299 0.52 9.10 2.41
CA TYR A 299 1.77 9.76 2.87
C TYR A 299 1.62 10.70 4.08
N ASN A 300 0.40 11.17 4.39
CA ASN A 300 0.17 12.23 5.38
C ASN A 300 -0.36 11.73 6.72
N HIS A 301 -0.55 10.43 6.89
CA HIS A 301 -0.95 9.85 8.16
C HIS A 301 0.25 9.13 8.76
N ALA A 302 0.65 9.54 9.96
CA ALA A 302 1.66 8.84 10.74
C ALA A 302 1.12 7.45 11.07
N GLU A 303 1.41 6.48 10.22
CA GLU A 303 1.23 5.08 10.56
C GLU A 303 2.30 4.76 11.62
N ASN A 304 1.86 4.39 12.83
CA ASN A 304 2.74 3.97 13.93
C ASN A 304 3.33 2.58 13.65
N ASN A 305 3.95 2.41 12.49
CA ASN A 305 4.57 1.17 12.07
C ASN A 305 6.00 1.14 12.65
N VAL A 306 6.20 0.30 13.66
CA VAL A 306 7.52 0.10 14.27
C VAL A 306 8.16 -1.12 13.62
N LEU A 307 9.32 -0.95 13.00
CA LEU A 307 10.17 -2.08 12.60
C LEU A 307 10.98 -2.52 13.82
N VAL A 308 10.71 -3.73 14.31
CA VAL A 308 11.47 -4.35 15.39
C VAL A 308 12.10 -5.63 14.86
N LEU A 309 13.43 -5.74 14.98
CA LEU A 309 14.19 -6.95 14.66
C LEU A 309 14.59 -7.62 15.96
N GLU A 310 13.69 -8.44 16.50
CA GLU A 310 13.90 -9.21 17.73
C GLU A 310 13.75 -10.70 17.43
N ALA A 311 14.68 -11.51 17.94
CA ALA A 311 14.56 -12.95 17.98
C ALA A 311 14.41 -13.42 19.43
N ASN A 312 13.41 -14.27 19.67
CA ASN A 312 13.25 -14.94 20.96
C ASN A 312 14.18 -16.15 21.00
N ASN A 313 15.05 -16.19 22.00
CA ASN A 313 15.87 -17.36 22.29
C ASN A 313 15.04 -18.42 23.04
N ALA A 314 15.56 -19.66 23.07
CA ALA A 314 14.90 -20.78 23.74
C ALA A 314 14.75 -20.59 25.27
N ASP A 315 15.56 -19.72 25.88
CA ASP A 315 15.51 -19.34 27.29
C ASP A 315 14.51 -18.21 27.59
N GLY A 316 13.79 -17.72 26.57
CA GLY A 316 12.86 -16.60 26.69
C GLY A 316 13.52 -15.22 26.67
N SER A 317 14.85 -15.14 26.52
CA SER A 317 15.55 -13.87 26.30
C SER A 317 15.32 -13.36 24.88
N LYS A 318 15.36 -12.03 24.71
CA LYS A 318 15.26 -11.38 23.40
C LYS A 318 16.63 -10.95 22.94
N THR A 319 16.98 -11.29 21.71
CA THR A 319 18.17 -10.76 21.03
C THR A 319 17.77 -9.78 19.96
N VAL A 320 18.41 -8.61 19.96
CA VAL A 320 18.22 -7.59 18.92
C VAL A 320 19.07 -7.98 17.71
N GLY A 321 18.42 -8.11 16.56
CA GLY A 321 19.09 -8.36 15.28
C GLY A 321 19.77 -7.11 14.74
N THR A 322 20.84 -7.27 13.95
CA THR A 322 21.51 -6.17 13.25
C THR A 322 21.04 -6.12 11.79
N LEU A 323 20.57 -4.95 11.35
CA LEU A 323 20.25 -4.69 9.95
C LEU A 323 21.42 -3.98 9.27
N LEU A 324 22.07 -4.65 8.32
CA LEU A 324 23.10 -4.03 7.47
C LEU A 324 22.46 -3.40 6.24
N THR A 325 22.30 -2.07 6.24
CA THR A 325 21.70 -1.32 5.14
C THR A 325 22.16 0.14 5.10
N ASN A 326 21.96 0.81 3.96
CA ASN A 326 22.08 2.26 3.87
C ASN A 326 20.79 2.91 4.40
N VAL A 327 20.92 3.73 5.44
CA VAL A 327 19.79 4.43 6.06
C VAL A 327 19.79 5.89 5.61
N ILE A 328 18.64 6.34 5.13
CA ILE A 328 18.35 7.75 4.87
C ILE A 328 17.34 8.21 5.91
N LEU A 329 17.74 9.19 6.70
CA LEU A 329 16.93 9.82 7.74
C LEU A 329 16.29 11.08 7.16
N GLU A 330 14.97 11.15 7.22
CA GLU A 330 14.20 12.35 6.89
C GLU A 330 13.95 13.15 8.17
N SER A 331 14.33 14.41 8.16
CA SER A 331 14.09 15.35 9.26
C SER A 331 13.28 16.55 8.76
N PRO A 332 12.50 17.21 9.62
CA PRO A 332 11.86 18.47 9.25
C PRO A 332 12.88 19.46 8.68
N GLY A 333 12.50 20.18 7.62
CA GLY A 333 13.37 21.19 7.04
C GLY A 333 13.70 22.29 8.07
N ARG A 334 14.88 22.91 7.94
CA ARG A 334 15.34 23.97 8.87
C ARG A 334 14.37 25.13 9.04
N TYR A 335 13.51 25.38 8.04
CA TYR A 335 12.48 26.42 8.06
C TYR A 335 11.10 25.81 7.85
N THR A 336 10.07 26.48 8.37
CA THR A 336 8.66 26.02 8.39
C THR A 336 8.07 25.69 7.01
N ASN A 337 8.70 26.10 5.91
CA ASN A 337 8.28 25.81 4.53
C ASN A 337 9.38 25.13 3.68
N SER A 338 10.47 24.68 4.29
CA SER A 338 11.54 23.99 3.56
C SER A 338 11.18 22.51 3.35
N PRO A 339 11.56 21.92 2.21
CA PRO A 339 11.43 20.48 2.03
C PRO A 339 12.18 19.76 3.15
N PRO A 340 11.70 18.59 3.59
CA PRO A 340 12.32 17.85 4.68
C PRO A 340 13.75 17.46 4.30
N GLU A 341 14.69 17.60 5.22
CA GLU A 341 16.10 17.32 4.96
C GLU A 341 16.39 15.83 5.03
N LEU A 342 17.08 15.30 4.02
CA LEU A 342 17.54 13.92 4.02
C LEU A 342 19.00 13.88 4.45
N THR A 343 19.35 12.96 5.34
CA THR A 343 20.71 12.73 5.79
C THR A 343 21.04 11.24 5.88
N THR A 344 22.31 10.88 5.72
CA THR A 344 22.78 9.51 6.01
C THR A 344 23.43 9.45 7.38
N ILE A 345 23.59 8.23 7.91
CA ILE A 345 24.39 7.99 9.13
C ILE A 345 25.82 8.54 8.90
N PRO A 346 26.36 9.34 9.85
CA PRO A 346 27.69 9.92 9.70
C PRO A 346 28.79 8.89 9.96
N LEU A 347 29.88 9.01 9.22
CA LEU A 347 31.16 8.34 9.45
C LEU A 347 32.10 9.28 10.19
N ILE A 348 32.58 8.87 11.36
CA ILE A 348 33.45 9.67 12.23
C ILE A 348 34.86 9.08 12.19
N SER A 349 35.87 9.94 12.02
CA SER A 349 37.29 9.55 12.02
C SER A 349 38.14 10.57 12.76
N TYR A 350 39.17 10.11 13.45
CA TYR A 350 40.17 10.95 14.10
C TYR A 350 41.39 11.12 13.18
N ALA A 351 41.95 12.32 13.10
CA ALA A 351 43.21 12.57 12.40
C ALA A 351 43.97 13.75 13.01
N ALA A 352 45.30 13.66 13.06
CA ALA A 352 46.17 14.81 13.26
C ALA A 352 46.74 15.29 11.93
N PHE A 353 47.14 16.56 11.87
CA PHE A 353 47.90 17.04 10.72
C PHE A 353 49.35 16.50 10.77
N GLY A 354 50.00 16.47 9.61
CA GLY A 354 51.23 15.69 9.43
C GLY A 354 52.54 16.44 9.60
N ASN A 355 52.55 17.77 9.74
CA ASN A 355 53.82 18.50 9.88
C ASN A 355 54.36 18.35 11.29
N THR A 356 55.24 17.36 11.46
CA THR A 356 56.26 17.31 12.50
C THR A 356 57.45 18.11 11.97
N ILE A 357 58.16 18.87 12.81
CA ILE A 357 59.24 19.77 12.32
C ILE A 357 60.30 18.94 11.58
N ASN A 358 60.45 19.17 10.27
CA ASN A 358 61.59 18.73 9.48
C ASN A 358 61.95 19.82 8.46
N ILE A 359 63.24 19.92 8.16
CA ILE A 359 64.00 21.12 7.75
C ILE A 359 63.58 21.69 6.37
N ASP A 360 62.68 21.01 5.64
CA ASP A 360 62.28 21.34 4.26
C ASP A 360 61.04 22.24 4.14
N ALA A 361 60.32 22.50 5.24
CA ALA A 361 59.28 23.53 5.29
C ALA A 361 59.75 24.63 6.23
N PRO A 362 60.35 25.73 5.74
CA PRO A 362 60.77 26.81 6.63
C PRO A 362 59.57 27.24 7.48
N PRO A 363 59.70 27.28 8.82
CA PRO A 363 58.73 28.04 9.61
C PRO A 363 58.70 29.43 9.00
N LEU A 364 57.50 30.03 8.84
CA LEU A 364 57.40 31.43 8.44
C LEU A 364 58.06 32.26 9.54
N TYR A 365 59.38 32.43 9.44
CA TYR A 365 60.18 33.26 10.32
C TYR A 365 59.72 34.70 10.09
N GLY A 366 58.99 35.23 11.07
CA GLY A 366 58.93 36.66 11.36
C GLY A 366 58.35 37.56 10.27
N ALA A 367 57.08 37.92 10.43
CA ALA A 367 56.66 39.33 10.42
C ALA A 367 56.95 40.23 9.18
N ARG A 368 57.19 39.71 7.98
CA ARG A 368 57.13 40.53 6.73
C ARG A 368 56.24 40.00 5.61
N TYR A 369 55.78 38.74 5.64
CA TYR A 369 55.11 38.09 4.51
C TYR A 369 53.70 37.56 4.79
N TYR A 370 53.02 38.03 5.85
CA TYR A 370 51.64 37.59 6.12
C TYR A 370 50.64 38.06 5.05
N GLN A 371 50.98 39.10 4.27
CA GLN A 371 50.10 39.64 3.23
C GLN A 371 50.26 38.97 1.86
N GLU A 372 51.28 38.13 1.63
CA GLU A 372 51.59 37.59 0.30
C GLU A 372 51.46 36.06 0.17
N TYR A 373 51.30 35.32 1.27
CA TYR A 373 51.08 33.87 1.18
C TYR A 373 49.67 33.55 0.69
N MET A 374 49.57 33.11 -0.57
CA MET A 374 48.38 32.48 -1.13
C MET A 374 48.51 30.95 -1.02
N GLY A 375 47.79 30.34 -0.09
CA GLY A 375 47.87 28.90 0.16
C GLY A 375 47.35 28.06 -1.01
N ARG A 376 48.19 27.15 -1.53
CA ARG A 376 47.82 26.10 -2.49
C ARG A 376 47.40 24.84 -1.73
N LEU A 377 46.17 24.84 -1.22
CA LEU A 377 45.73 23.87 -0.21
C LEU A 377 45.83 22.40 -0.68
N ASP A 378 45.74 22.15 -1.98
CA ASP A 378 45.81 20.82 -2.59
C ASP A 378 47.23 20.22 -2.63
N ASP A 379 48.27 21.04 -2.44
CA ASP A 379 49.68 20.62 -2.41
C ASP A 379 50.36 20.78 -1.04
N GLU A 380 49.73 21.48 -0.07
CA GLU A 380 50.33 21.76 1.24
C GLU A 380 50.77 20.50 2.00
N VAL A 381 52.03 20.48 2.44
CA VAL A 381 52.58 19.39 3.26
C VAL A 381 51.84 19.32 4.61
N GLY A 382 51.60 18.10 5.09
CA GLY A 382 50.94 17.82 6.36
C GLY A 382 49.41 17.92 6.33
N ARG A 383 48.78 18.29 5.21
CA ARG A 383 47.32 18.33 5.06
C ARG A 383 46.70 16.94 5.25
N ILE A 384 45.45 16.91 5.71
CA ILE A 384 44.67 15.68 5.77
C ILE A 384 43.91 15.53 4.44
N THR A 385 44.07 14.39 3.77
CA THR A 385 43.39 14.07 2.51
C THR A 385 42.49 12.87 2.69
N LEU A 386 41.21 12.98 2.30
CA LEU A 386 40.23 11.90 2.37
C LEU A 386 39.52 11.74 1.02
N PRO A 387 39.12 10.52 0.61
CA PRO A 387 38.29 10.36 -0.58
C PRO A 387 36.89 10.94 -0.36
N VAL A 388 36.32 11.56 -1.40
CA VAL A 388 34.91 11.98 -1.42
C VAL A 388 34.03 10.72 -1.43
N GLN A 389 33.14 10.62 -0.44
CA GLN A 389 32.22 9.50 -0.30
C GLN A 389 31.17 9.49 -1.41
N ARG A 390 30.73 8.29 -1.80
CA ARG A 390 29.59 8.10 -2.70
C ARG A 390 28.29 8.22 -1.91
N CYS A 391 27.40 9.10 -2.33
CA CYS A 391 26.10 9.26 -1.71
C CYS A 391 25.04 8.40 -2.42
N PRO A 392 24.12 7.77 -1.66
CA PRO A 392 22.98 7.08 -2.26
C PRO A 392 22.02 8.10 -2.90
N MET A 393 21.15 7.63 -3.78
CA MET A 393 20.03 8.43 -4.28
C MET A 393 18.90 8.45 -3.24
N GLY A 394 18.38 9.63 -2.92
CA GLY A 394 17.22 9.77 -2.06
C GLY A 394 15.91 9.37 -2.76
N PRO A 395 14.85 9.12 -1.99
CA PRO A 395 13.51 8.93 -2.53
C PRO A 395 13.11 10.10 -3.43
N ASN A 396 12.27 9.85 -4.44
CA ASN A 396 11.82 10.84 -5.41
C ASN A 396 12.97 11.54 -6.17
N ASN A 397 14.06 10.81 -6.45
CA ASN A 397 15.27 11.32 -7.13
C ASN A 397 15.92 12.53 -6.45
N ARG A 398 15.76 12.66 -5.12
CA ARG A 398 16.39 13.75 -4.37
C ARG A 398 17.88 13.48 -4.25
N GLN A 399 18.68 14.33 -4.89
CA GLN A 399 20.14 14.23 -4.86
C GLN A 399 20.67 14.50 -3.44
N LEU A 400 21.53 13.59 -2.97
CA LEU A 400 22.30 13.76 -1.74
C LEU A 400 23.73 14.17 -2.09
N TYR A 401 24.23 15.22 -1.46
CA TYR A 401 25.58 15.73 -1.64
C TYR A 401 26.52 15.22 -0.54
N PRO A 402 27.79 14.89 -0.86
CA PRO A 402 28.76 14.49 0.15
C PRO A 402 29.10 15.68 1.05
N ARG A 403 29.12 15.44 2.36
CA ARG A 403 29.34 16.41 3.42
C ARG A 403 30.53 16.02 4.28
N ILE A 404 31.25 17.02 4.77
CA ILE A 404 32.35 16.86 5.71
C ILE A 404 32.36 18.04 6.67
N ALA A 405 32.69 17.79 7.93
CA ALA A 405 33.02 18.80 8.92
C ALA A 405 34.23 18.34 9.73
N ALA A 406 35.05 19.28 10.18
CA ALA A 406 36.19 19.02 11.04
C ALA A 406 36.05 19.83 12.33
N ALA A 407 36.08 19.15 13.48
CA ALA A 407 36.05 19.76 14.80
C ALA A 407 37.38 19.50 15.51
N ILE A 408 37.90 20.50 16.26
CA ILE A 408 39.16 20.35 17.00
C ILE A 408 39.00 19.24 18.05
N SER A 409 39.95 18.31 18.08
CA SER A 409 40.05 17.27 19.11
C SER A 409 41.11 17.61 20.15
N SER A 410 42.32 17.96 19.71
CA SER A 410 43.40 18.41 20.59
C SER A 410 44.23 19.48 19.89
N LEU A 411 44.73 20.44 20.67
CA LEU A 411 45.48 21.58 20.19
C LEU A 411 46.50 22.01 21.23
N SER A 412 47.73 22.28 20.81
CA SER A 412 48.74 22.92 21.64
C SER A 412 49.57 23.91 20.85
N SER A 413 49.89 25.03 21.50
CA SER A 413 50.80 26.05 21.02
C SER A 413 52.28 25.71 21.24
N ASP A 414 52.62 24.50 21.71
CA ASP A 414 53.98 24.13 22.14
C ASP A 414 55.03 24.39 21.04
N ILE A 415 56.01 25.23 21.36
CA ILE A 415 57.18 25.52 20.53
C ILE A 415 58.41 25.26 21.42
N SER A 416 59.07 24.13 21.29
CA SER A 416 60.42 23.95 21.86
C SER A 416 61.48 24.40 20.85
N TYR A 417 62.10 25.54 21.16
CA TYR A 417 63.25 26.06 20.43
C TYR A 417 64.52 25.83 21.24
N ASN A 418 65.42 24.93 20.81
CA ASN A 418 66.69 24.70 21.49
C ASN A 418 67.77 25.65 20.94
N MET A 419 68.18 26.64 21.76
CA MET A 419 69.16 27.66 21.38
C MET A 419 70.58 27.15 21.17
N LYS A 420 70.96 25.96 21.67
CA LYS A 420 72.35 25.49 21.59
C LYS A 420 72.74 24.90 20.23
N GLU A 421 71.76 24.42 19.46
CA GLU A 421 72.03 23.67 18.22
C GLU A 421 71.45 24.31 16.96
N ASN A 422 70.72 25.43 17.06
CA ASN A 422 69.98 26.01 15.92
C ASN A 422 69.00 25.01 15.26
N VAL A 423 68.53 24.00 16.01
CA VAL A 423 67.54 23.01 15.55
C VAL A 423 66.25 23.18 16.36
N GLY A 424 65.17 23.59 15.68
CA GLY A 424 63.82 23.56 16.27
C GLY A 424 63.39 22.12 16.45
N THR A 425 63.17 21.68 17.69
CA THR A 425 62.94 20.27 17.99
C THR A 425 61.61 20.09 18.69
N TYR A 426 60.66 19.49 17.98
CA TYR A 426 59.35 18.95 18.39
C TYR A 426 58.17 19.92 18.52
N LEU A 427 57.22 19.78 17.58
CA LEU A 427 55.81 20.05 17.89
C LEU A 427 55.27 18.86 18.67
N LYS A 428 54.33 19.08 19.59
CA LYS A 428 53.51 17.97 20.13
C LYS A 428 52.92 17.17 18.96
N ASP A 429 52.86 15.86 19.11
CA ASP A 429 52.27 14.98 18.11
C ASP A 429 50.98 14.37 18.66
N TYR A 430 49.88 14.66 17.97
CA TYR A 430 48.56 14.13 18.26
C TYR A 430 48.14 13.04 17.27
N SER A 431 49.05 12.47 16.49
CA SER A 431 48.77 11.37 15.56
C SER A 431 48.09 10.18 16.24
N ASN A 432 48.42 9.90 17.50
CA ASN A 432 47.80 8.83 18.30
C ASN A 432 46.86 9.40 19.39
N PRO A 433 45.54 9.20 19.29
CA PRO A 433 44.58 9.73 20.26
C PRO A 433 44.77 9.16 21.68
N ALA A 434 45.31 7.95 21.81
CA ALA A 434 45.56 7.32 23.12
C ALA A 434 46.78 7.91 23.85
N LEU A 435 47.65 8.63 23.14
CA LEU A 435 48.95 9.10 23.64
C LEU A 435 49.09 10.63 23.61
N THR A 436 47.98 11.37 23.47
CA THR A 436 47.99 12.84 23.38
C THR A 436 48.63 13.56 24.59
N ARG A 437 48.79 12.86 25.72
CA ARG A 437 49.38 13.37 26.97
C ARG A 437 50.73 12.71 27.34
N SER A 438 51.26 11.80 26.51
CA SER A 438 52.43 10.98 26.90
C SER A 438 53.78 11.67 26.71
N VAL A 439 53.83 12.83 26.04
CA VAL A 439 55.05 13.64 25.91
C VAL A 439 55.04 14.68 27.04
N ALA A 440 56.10 14.67 27.87
CA ALA A 440 56.27 15.59 29.00
C ALA A 440 56.11 17.05 28.54
N PRO A 441 55.53 17.95 29.37
CA PRO A 441 55.39 19.35 29.01
C PRO A 441 56.79 19.94 28.82
N SER A 442 57.20 20.16 27.57
CA SER A 442 58.16 21.23 27.28
C SER A 442 57.57 22.51 27.87
N GLU A 443 58.40 23.32 28.52
CA GLU A 443 57.97 24.59 29.10
C GLU A 443 57.12 25.34 28.07
N LEU A 444 55.83 25.52 28.36
CA LEU A 444 54.88 26.23 27.52
C LEU A 444 55.28 27.71 27.48
N SER A 445 56.24 28.04 26.63
CA SER A 445 56.77 29.40 26.45
C SER A 445 55.93 30.22 25.47
N SER A 446 54.81 29.66 24.98
CA SER A 446 54.01 30.19 23.88
C SER A 446 52.51 30.27 24.18
N ASP A 447 51.95 31.47 23.97
CA ASP A 447 50.52 31.73 24.09
C ASP A 447 49.80 31.39 22.79
N PHE A 448 48.74 30.59 22.88
CA PHE A 448 47.86 30.33 21.74
C PHE A 448 47.16 31.63 21.29
N SER A 449 47.15 31.90 19.99
CA SER A 449 46.47 33.08 19.42
C SER A 449 45.23 32.71 18.62
N LYS A 450 45.38 31.86 17.59
CA LYS A 450 44.30 31.50 16.67
C LYS A 450 44.57 30.12 16.05
N VAL A 451 43.51 29.39 15.77
CA VAL A 451 43.55 28.25 14.84
C VAL A 451 42.49 28.47 13.76
N GLU A 452 42.87 28.23 12.52
CA GLU A 452 41.97 28.16 11.38
C GLU A 452 42.01 26.75 10.82
N ILE A 453 40.84 26.18 10.55
CA ILE A 453 40.71 24.89 9.89
C ILE A 453 39.84 25.12 8.66
N GLN A 454 40.38 24.79 7.49
CA GLN A 454 39.69 24.93 6.23
C GLN A 454 39.47 23.55 5.61
N VAL A 455 38.27 23.37 5.04
CA VAL A 455 37.91 22.14 4.34
C VAL A 455 37.55 22.50 2.91
N ASN A 456 38.22 21.86 1.95
CA ASN A 456 38.03 22.09 0.53
C ASN A 456 37.83 20.78 -0.21
N ARG A 457 37.12 20.86 -1.33
CA ARG A 457 36.94 19.75 -2.26
C ARG A 457 37.75 20.01 -3.52
N TYR A 458 38.59 19.05 -3.89
CA TYR A 458 39.33 19.01 -5.14
C TYR A 458 39.03 17.68 -5.83
N ASP A 459 38.32 17.73 -6.96
CA ASP A 459 37.84 16.55 -7.70
C ASP A 459 37.15 15.53 -6.78
N ASN A 460 37.82 14.40 -6.56
CA ASN A 460 37.38 13.24 -5.77
C ASN A 460 38.03 13.18 -4.37
N LYS A 461 38.61 14.28 -3.89
CA LYS A 461 39.29 14.36 -2.59
C LYS A 461 38.78 15.53 -1.75
N TRP A 462 38.56 15.26 -0.49
CA TRP A 462 38.48 16.25 0.56
C TRP A 462 39.89 16.56 1.06
N VAL A 463 40.18 17.85 1.18
CA VAL A 463 41.43 18.37 1.70
C VAL A 463 41.11 19.22 2.92
N VAL A 464 41.68 18.85 4.06
CA VAL A 464 41.57 19.63 5.30
C VAL A 464 42.95 20.19 5.61
N THR A 465 43.01 21.50 5.79
CA THR A 465 44.22 22.22 6.18
C THR A 465 43.99 22.99 7.47
N SER A 466 45.07 23.35 8.14
CA SER A 466 45.02 24.19 9.32
C SER A 466 46.18 25.17 9.39
N THR A 467 45.91 26.33 9.97
CA THR A 467 46.94 27.26 10.42
C THR A 467 46.74 27.55 11.89
N ILE A 468 47.73 27.27 12.73
CA ILE A 468 47.76 27.69 14.13
C ILE A 468 48.74 28.86 14.27
N SER A 469 48.41 29.84 15.10
CA SER A 469 49.29 30.94 15.46
C SER A 469 49.52 30.97 16.96
N ALA A 470 50.77 31.18 17.34
CA ALA A 470 51.19 31.25 18.74
C ALA A 470 52.22 32.37 18.94
N TYR A 471 52.13 33.06 20.07
CA TYR A 471 53.07 34.09 20.47
C TYR A 471 54.10 33.51 21.43
N ASN A 472 55.37 33.50 21.05
CA ASN A 472 56.45 33.04 21.91
C ASN A 472 56.94 34.19 22.81
N ARG A 473 56.81 34.02 24.13
CA ARG A 473 57.20 35.04 25.13
C ARG A 473 58.70 35.21 25.22
N ALA A 474 59.47 34.12 25.12
CA ALA A 474 60.93 34.17 25.21
C ALA A 474 61.55 34.97 24.07
N HIS A 475 60.95 34.93 22.88
CA HIS A 475 61.46 35.61 21.69
C HIS A 475 60.68 36.86 21.28
N LYS A 476 59.58 37.19 21.98
CA LYS A 476 58.65 38.29 21.66
C LYS A 476 58.20 38.27 20.18
N LYS A 477 57.94 37.09 19.63
CA LYS A 477 57.59 36.88 18.22
C LYS A 477 56.35 36.01 18.09
N THR A 478 55.50 36.33 17.12
CA THR A 478 54.38 35.48 16.70
C THR A 478 54.84 34.54 15.60
N PHE A 479 54.49 33.28 15.75
CA PHE A 479 54.72 32.22 14.76
C PHE A 479 53.38 31.69 14.27
N SER A 480 53.32 31.35 12.98
CA SER A 480 52.18 30.66 12.38
C SER A 480 52.66 29.38 11.71
N TYR A 481 52.05 28.26 12.10
CA TYR A 481 52.38 26.93 11.61
C TYR A 481 51.26 26.41 10.72
N ARG A 482 51.65 25.85 9.57
CA ARG A 482 50.73 25.18 8.63
C ARG A 482 50.69 23.70 8.95
N ASN A 483 49.48 23.14 8.97
CA ASN A 483 49.19 21.72 9.16
C ASN A 483 50.03 21.01 10.25
N PRO A 484 50.19 21.59 11.46
CA PRO A 484 51.08 21.07 12.49
C PRO A 484 50.53 19.81 13.17
N SER A 485 51.40 18.86 13.50
CA SER A 485 51.05 17.66 14.28
C SER A 485 50.49 17.96 15.68
N SER A 486 50.69 19.18 16.18
CA SER A 486 50.15 19.67 17.44
C SER A 486 48.69 20.09 17.35
N VAL A 487 48.02 19.78 16.24
CA VAL A 487 46.59 19.97 16.04
C VAL A 487 46.00 18.68 15.51
N SER A 488 44.93 18.21 16.15
CA SER A 488 44.13 17.09 15.69
C SER A 488 42.64 17.42 15.66
N VAL A 489 41.93 16.70 14.80
CA VAL A 489 40.53 16.93 14.48
C VAL A 489 39.73 15.63 14.49
N VAL A 490 38.46 15.74 14.87
CA VAL A 490 37.42 14.75 14.57
C VAL A 490 36.74 15.17 13.28
N ILE A 491 36.82 14.30 12.28
CA ILE A 491 36.24 14.50 10.96
C ILE A 491 34.94 13.69 10.86
N THR A 492 33.84 14.39 10.61
CA THR A 492 32.51 13.79 10.42
C THR A 492 32.13 13.90 8.96
N ARG A 493 31.84 12.77 8.30
CA ARG A 493 31.41 12.70 6.90
C ARG A 493 30.03 12.09 6.78
N TRP A 494 29.12 12.70 6.02
CA TRP A 494 27.77 12.18 5.78
C TRP A 494 27.29 12.62 4.39
N CYS A 495 26.09 12.26 3.99
CA CYS A 495 25.45 12.79 2.79
C CYS A 495 24.18 13.55 3.18
N SER A 496 23.88 14.67 2.52
CA SER A 496 22.71 15.49 2.82
C SER A 496 22.13 16.18 1.59
N THR A 497 20.82 16.42 1.58
CA THR A 497 20.15 17.25 0.56
C THR A 497 20.45 18.73 0.72
N VAL A 498 20.96 19.15 1.89
CA VAL A 498 21.44 20.51 2.10
C VAL A 498 22.78 20.66 1.39
N GLU A 499 22.85 21.60 0.46
CA GLU A 499 24.10 21.96 -0.22
C GLU A 499 25.02 22.75 0.74
N VAL A 500 26.34 22.63 0.57
CA VAL A 500 27.31 23.40 1.36
C VAL A 500 27.55 24.74 0.69
N ASP A 501 27.40 25.81 1.46
CA ASP A 501 28.11 27.05 1.18
C ASP A 501 29.54 26.89 1.74
N TYR A 502 30.55 26.82 0.86
CA TYR A 502 31.93 26.49 1.24
C TYR A 502 32.61 27.70 1.92
N SER A 503 32.13 28.08 3.10
CA SER A 503 32.66 29.21 3.87
C SER A 503 33.38 28.76 5.15
N ARG A 504 34.58 29.32 5.34
CA ARG A 504 35.58 29.09 6.40
C ARG A 504 34.99 28.95 7.82
N LEU A 505 35.46 27.96 8.59
CA LEU A 505 35.21 27.86 10.03
C LEU A 505 36.32 28.61 10.80
N PHE A 506 35.97 29.73 11.44
CA PHE A 506 36.89 30.51 12.27
C PHE A 506 36.71 30.18 13.75
N TYR A 507 37.78 29.75 14.42
CA TYR A 507 37.84 29.71 15.90
C TYR A 507 38.77 30.83 16.39
N LYS A 508 38.21 31.83 17.07
CA LYS A 508 38.96 32.90 17.74
C LYS A 508 39.13 32.52 19.21
N GLY A 509 40.37 32.42 19.68
CA GLY A 509 40.65 32.24 21.11
C GLY A 509 40.15 33.45 21.91
N LEU A 510 39.61 33.21 23.11
CA LEU A 510 39.30 34.25 24.08
C LEU A 510 40.60 34.99 24.43
N THR A 511 40.70 36.26 24.06
CA THR A 511 41.78 37.15 24.52
C THR A 511 41.63 37.35 26.03
N PRO A 512 42.67 37.11 26.85
CA PRO A 512 42.69 37.67 28.19
C PRO A 512 42.77 39.19 28.05
N ASN A 513 41.81 39.90 28.63
CA ASN A 513 41.97 41.33 28.85
C ASN A 513 43.16 41.51 29.82
N PHE A 514 44.24 42.12 29.34
CA PHE A 514 45.28 42.71 30.18
C PHE A 514 45.06 44.21 30.27
#